data_AF-A0AAV4BXJ7-F1
#
_entry.id   AF-A0AAV4BXJ7-F1
#
_cell.length_a   1.000
_cell.length_b   1.000
_cell.length_c   1.000
_cell.angle_alpha   90.00
_cell.angle_beta   90.00
_cell.angle_gamma   90.00
#
_symmetry.space_group_name_H-M   'P 1'
#
loop_
_entity.id
_entity.type
_entity.pdbx_description
1 polymer ?
#
loop_
_entity_poly.entity_id
_entity_poly.type
_entity_poly.pdbx_seq_one_letter_code
_entity_poly.pdbx_strand_id
1 'polypeptide(L)'
;MRRCAENSFRFSVSKTTCVHFHRQRIYTEPALHLDGQPIPVKGEAKFLGVVFDSKLNFSSHLKYLKKKCLKALNSKALPHPGPIQVGL
;
A
#
# COMPACT_ATOMS: atom_id res chain seq x y z
N MET A 1 12.21 19.70 -7.59
CA MET A 1 11.11 20.06 -6.66
C MET A 1 10.91 21.58 -6.45
N ARG A 2 11.49 22.47 -7.27
CA ARG A 2 11.42 23.93 -7.05
C ARG A 2 10.00 24.55 -7.17
N ARG A 3 9.17 24.07 -8.12
CA ARG A 3 7.81 24.61 -8.36
C ARG A 3 6.80 24.44 -7.23
N CYS A 4 7.03 23.55 -6.27
CA CYS A 4 6.06 23.32 -5.18
C CYS A 4 6.19 24.37 -4.07
N ALA A 5 7.41 24.87 -3.83
CA ALA A 5 7.65 25.96 -2.90
C ALA A 5 7.05 27.29 -3.42
N GLU A 6 7.10 27.52 -4.73
CA GLU A 6 6.50 28.68 -5.40
C GLU A 6 4.96 28.74 -5.24
N ASN A 7 4.32 27.59 -5.02
CA ASN A 7 2.86 27.49 -4.85
C ASN A 7 2.42 27.37 -3.37
N SER A 8 3.27 27.77 -2.42
CA SER A 8 2.98 27.70 -0.97
C SER A 8 2.73 26.28 -0.41
N PHE A 9 3.08 25.23 -1.16
CA PHE A 9 2.89 23.85 -0.72
C PHE A 9 4.22 23.27 -0.24
N ARG A 10 4.40 23.18 1.08
CA ARG A 10 5.63 22.64 1.68
C ARG A 10 5.47 21.15 2.02
N PHE A 11 6.28 20.31 1.37
CA PHE A 11 6.33 18.89 1.68
C PHE A 11 7.19 18.64 2.91
N SER A 12 6.75 17.71 3.77
CA SER A 12 7.58 17.25 4.88
C SER A 12 8.46 16.10 4.42
N VAL A 13 9.78 16.24 4.54
CA VAL A 13 10.76 15.18 4.19
C VAL A 13 10.40 13.86 4.88
N SER A 14 10.10 13.91 6.18
CA SER A 14 9.73 12.73 6.99
C SER A 14 8.44 12.02 6.55
N LYS A 15 7.54 12.72 5.85
CA LYS A 15 6.28 12.15 5.35
C LYS A 15 6.36 11.80 3.87
N THR A 16 7.42 12.22 3.20
CA THR A 16 7.62 12.00 1.77
C THR A 16 8.37 10.70 1.57
N THR A 17 7.93 9.91 0.61
CA THR A 17 8.57 8.64 0.25
C THR A 17 8.47 8.50 -1.27
N CYS A 18 9.49 7.95 -1.89
CA CYS A 18 9.49 7.65 -3.31
C CYS A 18 9.15 6.18 -3.54
N VAL A 19 8.30 5.88 -4.53
CA VAL A 19 8.16 4.53 -5.09
C VAL A 19 8.65 4.61 -6.52
N HIS A 20 9.73 3.88 -6.83
CA HIS A 20 10.23 3.79 -8.19
C HIS A 20 9.45 2.70 -8.93
N PHE A 21 8.67 3.11 -9.94
CA PHE A 21 7.97 2.16 -10.81
C PHE A 21 8.89 1.67 -11.92
N HIS A 22 9.21 0.38 -11.90
CA HIS A 22 10.05 -0.24 -12.91
C HIS A 22 9.65 -1.71 -13.13
N ARG A 23 9.89 -2.22 -14.35
CA ARG A 23 9.67 -3.64 -14.69
C ARG A 23 10.98 -4.40 -14.94
N GLN A 24 12.11 -3.70 -14.99
CA GLN A 24 13.43 -4.27 -15.28
C GLN A 24 14.05 -4.97 -14.07
N ARG A 25 14.77 -6.08 -14.28
CA ARG A 25 15.46 -6.81 -13.18
C ARG A 25 16.65 -6.04 -12.62
N ILE A 26 17.36 -5.33 -13.48
CA ILE A 26 18.52 -4.50 -13.14
C ILE A 26 18.05 -3.06 -13.19
N TYR A 27 18.23 -2.33 -12.10
CA TYR A 27 17.95 -0.91 -12.02
C TYR A 27 18.82 -0.27 -10.95
N THR A 28 19.05 1.02 -11.08
CA THR A 28 19.70 1.84 -10.07
C THR A 28 18.62 2.58 -9.28
N GLU A 29 18.75 2.63 -7.96
CA GLU A 29 17.82 3.41 -7.15
C GLU A 29 17.96 4.90 -7.47
N PRO A 30 16.84 5.62 -7.65
CA PRO A 30 16.88 7.04 -7.94
C PRO A 30 17.28 7.81 -6.68
N ALA A 31 18.34 8.61 -6.76
CA ALA A 31 18.75 9.51 -5.69
C ALA A 31 17.91 10.80 -5.73
N LEU A 32 16.76 10.79 -5.06
CA LEU A 32 15.90 11.97 -4.93
C LEU A 32 16.17 12.69 -3.62
N HIS A 33 16.30 14.02 -3.70
CA HIS A 33 16.50 14.89 -2.54
C HIS A 33 15.36 15.92 -2.45
N LEU A 34 14.83 16.11 -1.24
CA LEU A 34 13.89 17.18 -0.90
C LEU A 34 14.57 18.05 0.16
N ASP A 35 14.69 19.36 -0.11
CA ASP A 35 15.38 20.32 0.75
C ASP A 35 16.81 19.89 1.17
N GLY A 36 17.53 19.24 0.25
CA GLY A 36 18.89 18.74 0.49
C GLY A 36 18.95 17.43 1.29
N GLN A 37 17.82 16.89 1.74
CA GLN A 37 17.73 15.60 2.43
C GLN A 37 17.29 14.49 1.47
N PRO A 38 17.90 13.28 1.54
CA PRO A 38 17.52 12.17 0.68
C PRO A 38 16.11 11.67 1.05
N ILE A 39 15.30 11.42 0.03
CA ILE A 39 13.97 10.82 0.19
C ILE A 39 14.14 9.30 0.20
N PRO A 40 13.61 8.58 1.20
CA PRO A 40 13.67 7.13 1.20
C PRO A 40 12.87 6.57 0.02
N VAL A 41 13.49 5.66 -0.73
CA VAL A 41 12.83 4.86 -1.76
C VAL A 41 12.24 3.62 -1.10
N LYS A 42 10.97 3.32 -1.39
CA LYS A 42 10.27 2.11 -0.92
C LYS A 42 9.73 1.32 -2.10
N GLY A 43 9.66 0.00 -1.89
CA GLY A 43 9.09 -0.94 -2.87
C GLY A 43 7.56 -0.88 -2.98
N GLU A 44 6.89 -0.33 -1.96
CA GLU A 44 5.45 -0.12 -1.98
C GLU A 44 5.04 1.11 -1.14
N ALA A 45 3.93 1.76 -1.52
CA ALA A 45 3.31 2.82 -0.75
C ALA A 45 1.78 2.81 -0.89
N LYS A 46 1.09 3.23 0.17
CA LYS A 46 -0.37 3.38 0.15
C LYS A 46 -0.74 4.82 -0.17
N PHE A 47 -1.55 5.02 -1.20
CA PHE A 47 -2.07 6.33 -1.59
C PHE A 47 -3.57 6.22 -1.89
N LEU A 48 -4.38 7.10 -1.29
CA LEU A 48 -5.84 7.13 -1.42
C LEU A 48 -6.55 5.78 -1.19
N GLY A 49 -5.99 4.93 -0.32
CA GLY A 49 -6.56 3.61 -0.01
C GLY A 49 -6.07 2.47 -0.92
N VAL A 50 -5.34 2.77 -1.98
CA VAL A 50 -4.72 1.80 -2.90
C VAL A 50 -3.26 1.58 -2.51
N VAL A 51 -2.77 0.35 -2.61
CA VAL A 51 -1.35 0.03 -2.39
C VAL A 51 -0.69 -0.10 -3.75
N PHE A 52 0.32 0.72 -3.99
CA PHE A 52 1.12 0.73 -5.21
C PHE A 52 2.46 0.07 -4.96
N ASP A 53 2.73 -0.99 -5.72
CA ASP A 53 4.01 -1.71 -5.71
C ASP A 53 4.93 -1.17 -6.82
N SER A 54 6.25 -1.24 -6.66
CA SER A 54 7.24 -0.85 -7.68
C SER A 54 7.03 -1.51 -9.05
N LYS A 55 6.44 -2.70 -9.09
CA LYS A 55 6.15 -3.43 -10.33
C LYS A 55 4.76 -3.16 -10.89
N LEU A 56 3.92 -2.38 -10.20
CA LEU A 56 2.50 -2.15 -10.51
C LEU A 56 1.70 -3.46 -10.71
N ASN A 57 2.12 -4.54 -10.04
CA ASN A 57 1.41 -5.82 -10.10
C ASN A 57 0.22 -5.89 -9.13
N PHE A 58 0.04 -4.88 -8.26
CA PHE A 58 -1.02 -4.78 -7.24
C PHE A 58 -1.20 -6.03 -6.38
N SER A 59 -0.15 -6.85 -6.27
CA SER A 59 -0.24 -8.17 -5.65
C SER A 59 -0.36 -8.03 -4.13
N SER A 60 0.36 -7.06 -3.55
CA SER A 60 0.20 -6.70 -2.14
C SER A 60 -1.19 -6.14 -1.88
N HIS A 61 -1.72 -5.30 -2.79
CA HIS A 61 -3.07 -4.75 -2.67
C HIS A 61 -4.14 -5.85 -2.69
N LEU A 62 -4.07 -6.80 -3.63
CA LEU A 62 -5.03 -7.89 -3.73
C LEU A 62 -4.98 -8.82 -2.50
N LYS A 63 -3.78 -9.12 -1.99
CA LYS A 63 -3.61 -9.88 -0.74
C LYS A 63 -4.23 -9.15 0.45
N TYR A 64 -4.02 -7.84 0.54
CA TYR A 64 -4.62 -6.99 1.57
C TYR A 64 -6.15 -7.01 1.48
N LEU A 65 -6.71 -6.85 0.28
CA LEU A 65 -8.14 -6.86 0.04
C LEU A 65 -8.75 -8.23 0.42
N LYS A 66 -8.13 -9.33 -0.02
CA LYS A 66 -8.56 -10.69 0.34
C LYS A 66 -8.61 -10.88 1.85
N LYS A 67 -7.54 -10.50 2.58
CA LYS A 67 -7.51 -10.58 4.04
C LYS A 67 -8.60 -9.73 4.69
N LYS A 68 -8.79 -8.50 4.20
CA LYS A 68 -9.82 -7.58 4.71
C LYS A 68 -11.22 -8.15 4.52
N CYS A 69 -11.52 -8.71 3.34
CA CYS A 69 -12.80 -9.35 3.04
C CYS A 69 -13.02 -10.62 3.88
N LEU A 70 -12.02 -11.50 4.00
CA LEU A 70 -12.12 -12.70 4.83
C LEU A 70 -12.37 -12.37 6.30
N LYS A 71 -11.69 -11.36 6.84
CA LYS A 71 -11.93 -10.89 8.21
C LYS A 71 -13.38 -10.41 8.38
N ALA A 72 -13.89 -9.63 7.42
CA ALA A 72 -15.25 -9.13 7.44
C ALA A 72 -16.31 -10.24 7.27
N LEU A 73 -16.01 -11.27 6.47
CA LEU A 73 -16.86 -12.45 6.31
C LEU A 73 -16.88 -13.28 7.59
N ASN A 74 -15.72 -13.55 8.19
CA ASN A 74 -15.63 -14.30 9.43
C ASN A 74 -16.30 -13.59 10.62
N SER A 75 -16.32 -12.24 10.63
CA SER A 75 -17.10 -11.48 11.61
C SER A 75 -18.61 -11.48 11.35
N LYS A 76 -19.05 -11.81 10.12
CA LYS A 76 -20.45 -11.86 9.69
C LYS A 76 -20.97 -13.28 9.49
N ALA A 77 -20.14 -14.30 9.72
CA ALA A 77 -20.58 -15.68 9.76
C ALA A 77 -21.54 -15.79 10.95
N LEU A 78 -22.83 -15.66 10.63
CA LEU A 78 -23.95 -15.96 11.50
C LEU A 78 -23.64 -17.28 12.24
N PRO A 79 -23.97 -17.39 13.53
CA PRO A 79 -23.89 -18.68 14.19
C PRO A 79 -24.74 -19.64 13.35
N HIS A 80 -24.09 -20.59 12.68
CA HIS A 80 -24.82 -21.69 12.08
C HIS A 80 -25.62 -22.35 13.21
N PRO A 81 -26.95 -22.52 13.09
CA PRO A 81 -27.63 -23.51 13.91
C PRO A 81 -26.95 -24.84 13.54
N GLY A 82 -26.24 -25.42 14.50
CA GLY A 82 -25.58 -26.71 14.32
C GLY A 82 -26.58 -27.77 13.86
N PRO A 83 -26.11 -28.87 13.24
CA PRO A 83 -26.99 -29.94 12.80
C PRO A 83 -27.85 -30.40 13.98
N ILE A 84 -29.17 -30.43 13.76
CA ILE A 84 -30.14 -31.00 14.71
C ILE A 84 -29.70 -32.43 14.98
N GLN A 85 -29.19 -32.69 16.18
CA GLN A 85 -29.00 -34.05 16.65
C GLN A 85 -30.39 -34.65 16.86
N VAL A 86 -30.85 -35.42 15.88
CA VAL A 86 -31.95 -36.37 16.09
C VAL A 86 -31.43 -37.45 17.02
N GLY A 87 -31.87 -37.40 18.28
CA GLY A 87 -31.62 -38.45 19.26
C GLY A 87 -32.29 -39.74 18.80
N LEU A 88 -31.51 -40.82 18.79
CA LEU A 88 -32.03 -42.18 19.02
C LEU A 88 -32.00 -42.44 20.53
#